data_AF-A0A956EEX8-F1
#
_entry.id   AF-A0A956EEX8-F1
#
_cell.length_a   1.000
_cell.length_b   1.000
_cell.length_c   1.000
_cell.angle_alpha   90.00
_cell.angle_beta   90.00
_cell.angle_gamma   90.00
#
_symmetry.space_group_name_H-M   'P 1'
#
loop_
_entity.id
_entity.type
_entity.pdbx_description
1 polymer ?
#
loop_
_entity_poly.entity_id
_entity_poly.type
_entity_poly.pdbx_seq_one_letter_code
_entity_poly.pdbx_strand_id
1 'polypeptide(L)'
;IEGSIAETRYGTWVWIVRAAQSGVEIYVPYCATQEQQGPDSYKIIGTHSGGDQLTPAVATFDPDQPVKFDGDGEPHFEITTTCGNACFYGYYYAVSPSPFGGGACKDDADGCYGLCPLVPDPNEPDGDKQISCTLLPEMGLPKEGFSHELWSKGDVPADDFKDRPWVLQWSIDYCISTDGGACTNKANILANGKDSNLEFAVIMQPAP
;
A
#
# COMPACT_ATOMS: atom_id res chain seq x y z
N ILE A 1 12.44 9.11 -22.63
CA ILE A 1 11.07 9.45 -22.20
C ILE A 1 11.23 10.16 -20.88
N GLU A 2 10.82 11.42 -20.82
CA GLU A 2 10.88 12.22 -19.60
C GLU A 2 9.43 12.56 -19.22
N GLY A 3 9.07 12.32 -17.97
CA GLY A 3 7.80 12.71 -17.39
C GLY A 3 8.07 13.24 -16.00
N SER A 4 7.33 14.26 -15.58
CA SER A 4 7.40 14.79 -14.22
C SER A 4 6.11 14.45 -13.49
N ILE A 5 6.24 13.81 -12.33
CA ILE A 5 5.15 13.70 -11.38
C ILE A 5 5.00 15.05 -10.67
N ALA A 6 3.78 15.59 -10.68
CA ALA A 6 3.43 16.83 -9.96
C ALA A 6 3.08 16.59 -8.48
N GLU A 7 3.03 15.32 -8.06
CA GLU A 7 2.72 14.90 -6.71
C GLU A 7 3.81 15.36 -5.72
N THR A 8 3.37 15.84 -4.56
CA THR A 8 4.26 16.33 -3.50
C THR A 8 4.39 15.35 -2.34
N ARG A 9 3.71 14.21 -2.41
CA ARG A 9 3.71 13.20 -1.35
C ARG A 9 5.08 12.52 -1.27
N TYR A 10 5.49 12.11 -0.09
CA TYR A 10 6.81 11.53 0.10
C TYR A 10 6.86 10.08 -0.36
N GLY A 11 7.86 9.68 -1.15
CA GLY A 11 8.06 8.29 -1.52
C GLY A 11 8.42 8.02 -2.98
N THR A 12 8.22 6.79 -3.42
CA THR A 12 8.53 6.34 -4.79
C THR A 12 7.29 5.79 -5.48
N TRP A 13 7.01 6.34 -6.66
CA TRP A 13 5.94 5.89 -7.54
C TRP A 13 6.50 5.08 -8.70
N VAL A 14 5.84 3.98 -9.01
CA VAL A 14 6.21 3.14 -10.14
C VAL A 14 5.00 2.89 -11.04
N TRP A 15 5.24 2.80 -12.34
CA TRP A 15 4.23 2.39 -13.32
C TRP A 15 4.87 1.55 -14.42
N ILE A 16 4.03 0.76 -15.11
CA ILE A 16 4.46 0.00 -16.29
C ILE A 16 4.43 0.92 -17.51
N VAL A 17 5.59 1.17 -18.10
CA VAL A 17 5.73 1.83 -19.41
C VAL A 17 5.71 0.76 -20.49
N ARG A 18 4.74 0.87 -21.40
CA ARG A 18 4.66 0.06 -22.62
C ARG A 18 5.37 0.78 -23.76
N ALA A 19 6.36 0.13 -24.35
CA ALA A 19 7.00 0.57 -25.58
C ALA A 19 6.75 -0.47 -26.68
N ALA A 20 6.37 -0.01 -27.88
CA ALA A 20 6.14 -0.88 -29.03
C ALA A 20 7.02 -0.43 -30.20
N GLN A 21 7.77 -1.35 -30.78
CA GLN A 21 8.60 -1.11 -31.96
C GLN A 21 8.61 -2.34 -32.86
N SER A 22 8.29 -2.16 -34.15
CA SER A 22 8.34 -3.24 -35.15
C SER A 22 7.57 -4.51 -34.78
N GLY A 23 6.42 -4.37 -34.11
CA GLY A 23 5.59 -5.49 -33.66
C GLY A 23 6.06 -6.18 -32.37
N VAL A 24 7.16 -5.70 -31.76
CA VAL A 24 7.61 -6.14 -30.44
C VAL A 24 7.13 -5.14 -29.39
N GLU A 25 6.59 -5.64 -28.29
CA GLU A 25 6.21 -4.83 -27.13
C GLU A 25 7.07 -5.18 -25.93
N ILE A 26 7.54 -4.15 -25.22
CA ILE A 26 8.21 -4.27 -23.94
C ILE A 26 7.42 -3.54 -22.87
N TYR A 27 7.44 -4.09 -21.67
CA TYR A 27 6.79 -3.56 -20.49
C TYR A 27 7.88 -3.39 -19.43
N VAL A 28 8.18 -2.14 -19.07
CA VAL A 28 9.27 -1.84 -18.13
C VAL A 28 8.73 -0.98 -16.99
N PRO A 29 9.11 -1.26 -15.73
CA PRO A 29 8.86 -0.34 -14.63
C PRO A 29 9.59 0.97 -14.88
N TYR A 30 8.88 2.09 -14.71
CA TYR A 30 9.48 3.41 -14.59
C TYR A 30 9.21 3.92 -13.19
N CYS A 31 10.25 4.47 -12.54
CA CYS A 31 10.16 5.01 -11.19
C CYS A 31 10.34 6.53 -11.21
N ALA A 32 9.55 7.22 -10.38
CA ALA A 32 9.80 8.60 -9.98
C ALA A 32 9.77 8.67 -8.45
N THR A 33 10.61 9.52 -7.87
CA THR A 33 10.79 9.58 -6.42
C THR A 33 10.74 11.03 -5.94
N GLN A 34 10.03 11.24 -4.83
CA GLN A 34 10.03 12.47 -4.04
C GLN A 34 10.71 12.16 -2.71
N GLU A 35 11.95 12.63 -2.58
CA GLU A 35 12.80 12.37 -1.41
C GLU A 35 12.61 13.40 -0.30
N GLN A 36 11.85 14.47 -0.55
CA GLN A 36 11.58 15.50 0.43
C GLN A 36 10.23 15.25 1.11
N GLN A 37 10.27 15.07 2.43
CA GLN A 37 9.05 15.06 3.25
C GLN A 37 8.48 16.47 3.43
N GLY A 38 7.17 16.53 3.71
CA GLY A 38 6.49 17.78 4.04
C GLY A 38 7.12 18.47 5.27
N PRO A 39 7.13 19.81 5.33
CA PRO A 39 7.89 20.56 6.34
C PRO A 39 7.50 20.26 7.80
N ASP A 40 6.24 19.88 8.06
CA ASP A 40 5.72 19.58 9.40
C ASP A 40 5.43 18.09 9.64
N SER A 41 5.89 17.24 8.72
CA SER A 41 5.66 15.81 8.78
C SER A 41 6.51 15.14 9.89
N TYR A 42 5.91 14.14 10.52
CA TYR A 42 6.58 13.14 11.33
C TYR A 42 7.55 12.32 10.49
N LYS A 43 8.68 11.95 11.09
CA LYS A 43 9.67 11.10 10.43
C LYS A 43 9.16 9.65 10.37
N ILE A 44 8.77 9.26 9.17
CA ILE A 44 8.45 7.88 8.79
C ILE A 44 9.69 7.25 8.18
N ILE A 45 10.04 6.05 8.64
CA ILE A 45 11.07 5.19 8.06
C ILE A 45 10.38 3.94 7.50
N GLY A 46 10.43 3.74 6.19
CA GLY A 46 10.08 2.48 5.55
C GLY A 46 11.30 1.59 5.38
N THR A 47 11.12 0.29 5.39
CA THR A 47 12.19 -0.68 5.09
C THR A 47 11.59 -1.72 4.15
N HIS A 48 11.94 -1.62 2.87
CA HIS A 48 11.50 -2.53 1.81
C HIS A 48 12.73 -3.18 1.17
N SER A 49 12.57 -4.36 0.54
CA SER A 49 13.48 -4.92 -0.49
C SER A 49 14.92 -4.39 -0.50
N GLY A 50 15.74 -4.82 0.47
CA GLY A 50 17.14 -4.38 0.60
C GLY A 50 17.39 -3.23 1.59
N GLY A 51 16.35 -2.79 2.30
CA GLY A 51 16.45 -1.88 3.44
C GLY A 51 16.26 -0.40 3.11
N ASP A 52 15.79 -0.07 1.91
CA ASP A 52 15.59 1.30 1.45
C ASP A 52 14.11 1.63 1.29
N GLN A 53 13.67 2.75 1.88
CA GLN A 53 12.27 3.19 1.82
C GLN A 53 11.84 3.70 0.44
N LEU A 54 12.79 4.14 -0.37
CA LEU A 54 12.54 4.70 -1.69
C LEU A 54 12.73 3.66 -2.81
N THR A 55 13.16 2.46 -2.46
CA THR A 55 13.20 1.34 -3.40
C THR A 55 11.84 0.64 -3.41
N PRO A 56 11.24 0.40 -4.59
CA PRO A 56 10.00 -0.36 -4.69
C PRO A 56 10.12 -1.73 -4.05
N ALA A 57 9.08 -2.15 -3.33
CA ALA A 57 8.97 -3.53 -2.88
C ALA A 57 8.77 -4.46 -4.08
N VAL A 58 9.23 -5.70 -3.96
CA VAL A 58 9.01 -6.75 -4.97
C VAL A 58 8.32 -7.93 -4.32
N ALA A 59 7.25 -8.42 -4.95
CA ALA A 59 6.55 -9.63 -4.54
C ALA A 59 6.24 -10.51 -5.74
N THR A 60 6.00 -11.79 -5.47
CA THR A 60 5.61 -12.78 -6.48
C THR A 60 4.14 -13.16 -6.32
N PHE A 61 3.48 -13.55 -7.41
CA PHE A 61 2.09 -14.04 -7.37
C PHE A 61 1.91 -15.31 -8.21
N ASP A 62 0.97 -16.16 -7.81
CA ASP A 62 0.48 -17.28 -8.62
C ASP A 62 -0.63 -16.75 -9.56
N PRO A 63 -0.47 -16.88 -10.90
CA PRO A 63 -1.43 -16.34 -11.88
C PRO A 63 -2.82 -17.00 -11.81
N ASP A 64 -2.94 -18.15 -11.17
CA ASP A 64 -4.19 -18.91 -11.05
C ASP A 64 -4.83 -18.83 -9.67
N GLN A 65 -4.23 -18.05 -8.75
CA GLN A 65 -4.77 -17.82 -7.42
C GLN A 65 -5.17 -16.35 -7.21
N PRO A 66 -6.07 -16.07 -6.25
CA PRO A 66 -6.25 -14.72 -5.74
C PRO A 66 -4.90 -14.11 -5.36
N VAL A 67 -4.64 -12.90 -5.84
CA VAL A 67 -3.42 -12.16 -5.49
C VAL A 67 -3.38 -11.99 -3.97
N LYS A 68 -2.22 -12.26 -3.36
CA LYS A 68 -1.93 -11.95 -1.96
C LYS A 68 -0.60 -11.20 -1.88
N PHE A 69 -0.53 -10.19 -1.02
CA PHE A 69 0.71 -9.53 -0.62
C PHE A 69 0.90 -9.76 0.88
N ASP A 70 1.68 -10.78 1.24
CA ASP A 70 1.84 -11.29 2.61
C ASP A 70 3.20 -12.00 2.88
N GLY A 71 4.24 -11.64 2.12
CA GLY A 71 5.52 -12.34 2.13
C GLY A 71 6.57 -11.74 3.09
N ASP A 72 7.65 -12.47 3.38
CA ASP A 72 8.77 -12.03 4.23
C ASP A 72 9.56 -10.79 3.71
N GLY A 73 9.20 -10.26 2.52
CA GLY A 73 9.68 -8.99 1.97
C GLY A 73 8.74 -7.81 2.23
N GLU A 74 7.77 -8.00 3.12
CA GLU A 74 6.81 -6.98 3.56
C GLU A 74 7.50 -5.70 4.06
N PRO A 75 6.88 -4.54 3.80
CA PRO A 75 7.44 -3.27 4.17
C PRO A 75 7.32 -3.02 5.67
N HIS A 76 8.45 -2.81 6.34
CA HIS A 76 8.47 -2.43 7.75
C HIS A 76 8.50 -0.91 7.90
N PHE A 77 7.52 -0.38 8.64
CA PHE A 77 7.40 1.04 8.90
C PHE A 77 7.66 1.35 10.38
N GLU A 78 8.60 2.26 10.61
CA GLU A 78 8.94 2.80 11.91
C GLU A 78 8.64 4.30 11.96
N ILE A 79 8.03 4.74 13.05
CA ILE A 79 7.83 6.15 13.35
C ILE A 79 8.73 6.52 14.50
N THR A 80 9.61 7.49 14.28
CA THR A 80 10.65 7.85 15.26
C THR A 80 10.29 9.10 16.08
N THR A 81 9.11 9.69 15.86
CA THR A 81 8.62 10.82 16.62
C THR A 81 8.02 10.36 17.95
N THR A 82 8.37 11.07 19.03
CA THR A 82 7.81 10.83 20.37
C THR A 82 6.76 11.89 20.69
N CYS A 83 5.61 11.48 21.24
CA CYS A 83 4.75 12.35 22.03
C CYS A 83 5.09 12.16 23.50
N GLY A 84 4.87 13.20 24.31
CA GLY A 84 5.29 13.21 25.72
C GLY A 84 4.69 12.07 26.56
N ASN A 85 3.61 12.34 27.31
CA ASN A 85 3.08 11.35 28.26
C ASN A 85 2.04 10.38 27.68
N ALA A 86 1.40 10.72 26.56
CA ALA A 86 0.44 9.87 25.86
C ALA A 86 0.46 10.17 24.36
N CYS A 87 0.41 9.11 23.55
CA CYS A 87 0.32 9.18 22.09
C CYS A 87 -0.95 8.45 21.63
N PHE A 88 -1.79 9.15 20.89
CA PHE A 88 -2.84 8.56 20.08
C PHE A 88 -2.36 8.55 18.64
N TYR A 89 -2.50 7.40 17.98
CA TYR A 89 -2.07 7.17 16.62
C TYR A 89 -3.26 6.79 15.75
N GLY A 90 -3.18 7.11 14.46
CA GLY A 90 -4.15 6.70 13.46
C GLY A 90 -3.49 6.60 12.10
N TYR A 91 -3.93 5.62 11.32
CA TYR A 91 -3.42 5.33 9.98
C TYR A 91 -4.57 5.24 8.99
N TYR A 92 -4.34 5.75 7.80
CA TYR A 92 -5.25 5.57 6.67
C TYR A 92 -4.45 5.01 5.50
N TYR A 93 -4.94 3.91 4.93
CA TYR A 93 -4.31 3.24 3.79
C TYR A 93 -5.13 3.45 2.55
N ALA A 94 -4.44 3.62 1.43
CA ALA A 94 -5.03 3.53 0.12
C ALA A 94 -4.10 2.74 -0.79
N VAL A 95 -4.70 1.99 -1.71
CA VAL A 95 -3.99 1.36 -2.82
C VAL A 95 -4.46 2.02 -4.11
N SER A 96 -3.63 2.13 -5.13
CA SER A 96 -4.09 2.59 -6.44
C SER A 96 -5.19 1.68 -6.97
N PRO A 97 -6.20 2.22 -7.67
CA PRO A 97 -7.18 1.39 -8.36
C PRO A 97 -6.46 0.39 -9.27
N SER A 98 -6.83 -0.88 -9.14
CA SER A 98 -6.23 -1.97 -9.86
C SER A 98 -7.32 -2.75 -10.62
N PRO A 99 -6.98 -3.41 -11.75
CA PRO A 99 -7.92 -4.28 -12.44
C PRO A 99 -8.26 -5.55 -11.65
N PHE A 100 -7.67 -5.71 -10.45
CA PHE A 100 -7.77 -6.88 -9.58
C PHE A 100 -8.69 -6.65 -8.37
N GLY A 101 -9.29 -5.46 -8.26
CA GLY A 101 -10.40 -5.21 -7.34
C GLY A 101 -11.69 -5.73 -7.96
N GLY A 102 -12.25 -6.80 -7.39
CA GLY A 102 -13.47 -7.38 -7.92
C GLY A 102 -14.68 -6.43 -7.89
N GLY A 103 -15.81 -6.92 -8.40
CA GLY A 103 -17.08 -6.18 -8.38
C GLY A 103 -17.54 -5.71 -7.00
N ALA A 104 -16.96 -6.25 -5.92
CA ALA A 104 -17.08 -5.79 -4.54
C ALA A 104 -16.85 -4.28 -4.40
N CYS A 105 -15.84 -3.72 -5.08
CA CYS A 105 -15.48 -2.30 -4.98
C CYS A 105 -16.57 -1.36 -5.54
N LYS A 106 -17.54 -1.87 -6.32
CA LYS A 106 -18.65 -1.07 -6.88
C LYS A 106 -19.77 -0.82 -5.86
N ASP A 107 -19.85 -1.64 -4.83
CA ASP A 107 -20.91 -1.59 -3.82
C ASP A 107 -20.46 -0.84 -2.54
N ASP A 108 -19.19 -0.42 -2.47
CA ASP A 108 -18.68 0.47 -1.42
C ASP A 108 -19.12 1.93 -1.66
N ALA A 109 -19.46 2.64 -0.58
CA ALA A 109 -19.92 4.03 -0.67
C ALA A 109 -18.81 5.01 -1.09
N ASP A 110 -17.54 4.68 -0.81
CA ASP A 110 -16.36 5.47 -1.20
C ASP A 110 -15.71 4.95 -2.51
N GLY A 111 -16.14 3.78 -3.00
CA GLY A 111 -15.59 3.09 -4.16
C GLY A 111 -14.16 2.63 -3.90
N CYS A 112 -13.95 1.36 -3.55
CA CYS A 112 -12.61 0.93 -3.16
C CYS A 112 -11.62 1.02 -4.33
N TYR A 113 -10.47 1.63 -4.06
CA TYR A 113 -9.36 1.74 -4.99
C TYR A 113 -8.40 0.57 -4.72
N GLY A 114 -8.46 -0.49 -5.55
CA GLY A 114 -7.42 -1.53 -5.55
C GLY A 114 -7.85 -2.92 -5.05
N LEU A 115 -6.86 -3.66 -4.55
CA LEU A 115 -6.94 -5.05 -4.08
C LEU A 115 -7.77 -5.16 -2.78
N CYS A 116 -9.10 -5.19 -2.86
CA CYS A 116 -9.92 -5.61 -1.72
C CYS A 116 -11.18 -6.42 -2.17
N PRO A 117 -11.12 -7.76 -2.35
CA PRO A 117 -12.29 -8.59 -2.61
C PRO A 117 -13.09 -8.81 -1.33
N LEU A 118 -14.42 -8.95 -1.47
CA LEU A 118 -15.31 -9.46 -0.43
C LEU A 118 -14.91 -10.89 -0.06
N VAL A 119 -14.13 -11.06 1.01
CA VAL A 119 -13.82 -12.38 1.55
C VAL A 119 -14.40 -12.46 2.95
N PRO A 120 -15.27 -13.44 3.25
CA PRO A 120 -15.64 -13.73 4.62
C PRO A 120 -14.39 -14.10 5.43
N ASP A 121 -14.00 -13.25 6.39
CA ASP A 121 -12.92 -13.54 7.32
C ASP A 121 -13.48 -14.04 8.67
N PRO A 122 -13.25 -15.30 9.06
CA PRO A 122 -13.68 -15.83 10.35
C PRO A 122 -12.90 -15.31 11.57
N ASN A 123 -11.82 -14.55 11.38
CA ASN A 123 -10.98 -13.99 12.44
C ASN A 123 -11.26 -12.50 12.74
N GLU A 124 -12.29 -11.89 12.13
CA GLU A 124 -12.67 -10.51 12.39
C GLU A 124 -13.47 -10.35 13.72
N PRO A 125 -13.04 -9.47 14.66
CA PRO A 125 -13.66 -9.36 15.98
C PRO A 125 -15.06 -8.71 16.05
N ASP A 126 -15.53 -8.00 15.01
CA ASP A 126 -16.73 -7.16 15.07
C ASP A 126 -17.83 -7.47 14.04
N GLY A 127 -17.59 -8.40 13.10
CA GLY A 127 -18.64 -8.95 12.22
C GLY A 127 -19.10 -8.02 11.09
N ASP A 128 -18.34 -6.99 10.77
CA ASP A 128 -18.61 -6.11 9.63
C ASP A 128 -18.13 -6.73 8.31
N LYS A 129 -19.04 -6.86 7.33
CA LYS A 129 -18.69 -7.20 5.93
C LYS A 129 -18.15 -5.97 5.20
N GLN A 130 -17.13 -5.31 5.76
CA GLN A 130 -16.55 -4.14 5.11
C GLN A 130 -15.52 -4.54 4.07
N ILE A 131 -15.55 -3.83 2.94
CA ILE A 131 -14.48 -3.86 1.94
C ILE A 131 -13.33 -3.09 2.54
N SER A 132 -12.62 -3.76 3.42
CA SER A 132 -11.44 -3.22 4.06
C SER A 132 -10.26 -3.96 3.49
N CYS A 133 -9.33 -3.20 2.95
CA CYS A 133 -7.94 -3.60 2.97
C CYS A 133 -7.54 -3.53 4.46
N THR A 134 -7.98 -4.53 5.23
CA THR A 134 -7.93 -4.52 6.69
C THR A 134 -6.52 -4.84 7.16
N LEU A 135 -6.03 -4.03 8.10
CA LEU A 135 -4.94 -4.43 8.97
C LEU A 135 -5.43 -5.49 9.95
N LEU A 136 -5.49 -6.76 9.52
CA LEU A 136 -5.74 -7.84 10.47
C LEU A 136 -4.40 -8.48 10.86
N PRO A 137 -4.10 -8.55 12.16
CA PRO A 137 -2.88 -9.17 12.64
C PRO A 137 -2.96 -10.69 12.44
N GLU A 138 -2.34 -11.22 11.38
CA GLU A 138 -2.01 -12.64 11.28
C GLU A 138 -0.83 -12.92 12.23
N MET A 139 -1.12 -12.92 13.54
CA MET A 139 -0.15 -13.12 14.62
C MET A 139 0.42 -14.54 14.61
N GLY A 140 1.45 -14.74 13.79
CA GLY A 140 2.38 -15.87 13.85
C GLY A 140 3.66 -15.49 14.58
N LEU A 141 4.16 -16.34 15.47
CA LEU A 141 5.45 -16.13 16.13
C LEU A 141 6.61 -16.52 15.19
N PRO A 142 7.71 -15.75 15.10
CA PRO A 142 7.95 -14.40 15.61
C PRO A 142 7.84 -13.37 14.48
N LYS A 143 6.75 -12.60 14.43
CA LYS A 143 6.58 -11.48 13.49
C LYS A 143 6.43 -10.19 14.29
N GLU A 144 7.50 -9.38 14.36
CA GLU A 144 7.55 -8.09 15.08
C GLU A 144 7.26 -6.91 14.14
N GLY A 145 6.30 -6.04 14.48
CA GLY A 145 6.07 -4.74 13.82
C GLY A 145 4.83 -4.63 12.93
N PHE A 146 4.52 -3.39 12.55
CA PHE A 146 3.37 -2.94 11.75
C PHE A 146 3.35 -3.46 10.29
N SER A 147 4.49 -3.98 9.80
CA SER A 147 4.63 -4.66 8.51
C SER A 147 3.71 -5.87 8.35
N HIS A 148 3.54 -6.65 9.43
CA HIS A 148 2.87 -7.95 9.40
C HIS A 148 1.34 -7.86 9.43
N GLU A 149 0.82 -6.64 9.51
CA GLU A 149 -0.62 -6.35 9.46
C GLU A 149 -1.03 -5.85 8.07
N LEU A 150 -0.08 -5.56 7.17
CA LEU A 150 -0.36 -5.03 5.85
C LEU A 150 -0.48 -6.14 4.81
N TRP A 151 -1.67 -6.71 4.68
CA TRP A 151 -1.99 -7.55 3.55
C TRP A 151 -3.04 -6.90 2.66
N SER A 152 -2.94 -7.20 1.37
CA SER A 152 -4.03 -6.95 0.42
C SER A 152 -4.31 -8.24 -0.32
N LYS A 153 -5.57 -8.41 -0.71
CA LYS A 153 -6.00 -9.53 -1.53
C LYS A 153 -6.67 -9.01 -2.77
N GLY A 154 -6.57 -9.72 -3.88
CA GLY A 154 -7.27 -9.38 -5.12
C GLY A 154 -8.06 -10.54 -5.66
N ASP A 155 -8.80 -10.27 -6.72
CA ASP A 155 -9.25 -11.31 -7.63
C ASP A 155 -8.05 -12.03 -8.27
N VAL A 156 -8.33 -13.17 -8.91
CA VAL A 156 -7.37 -13.82 -9.79
C VAL A 156 -6.96 -12.83 -10.90
N PRO A 157 -5.67 -12.70 -11.21
CA PRO A 157 -5.23 -11.82 -12.29
C PRO A 157 -5.97 -12.10 -13.60
N ALA A 158 -6.46 -11.05 -14.25
CA ALA A 158 -7.00 -11.18 -15.61
C ALA A 158 -5.91 -11.70 -16.56
N ASP A 159 -6.31 -12.39 -17.63
CA ASP A 159 -5.39 -13.11 -18.54
C ASP A 159 -4.22 -12.25 -19.03
N ASP A 160 -4.49 -10.97 -19.36
CA ASP A 160 -3.46 -10.02 -19.81
C ASP A 160 -2.36 -9.73 -18.76
N PHE A 161 -2.54 -10.10 -17.49
CA PHE A 161 -1.62 -9.84 -16.39
C PHE A 161 -0.96 -11.10 -15.83
N LYS A 162 -1.40 -12.30 -16.21
CA LYS A 162 -0.89 -13.56 -15.67
C LYS A 162 0.60 -13.77 -15.95
N ASP A 163 1.03 -13.40 -17.15
CA ASP A 163 2.38 -13.70 -17.64
C ASP A 163 3.30 -12.46 -17.66
N ARG A 164 2.95 -11.39 -16.93
CA ARG A 164 3.77 -10.17 -16.92
C ARG A 164 3.79 -9.46 -15.56
N PRO A 165 4.86 -8.68 -15.28
CA PRO A 165 4.87 -7.82 -14.12
C PRO A 165 3.82 -6.71 -14.20
N TRP A 166 3.34 -6.30 -13.03
CA TRP A 166 2.47 -5.16 -12.85
C TRP A 166 2.80 -4.44 -11.54
N VAL A 167 2.23 -3.25 -11.34
CA VAL A 167 2.55 -2.40 -10.20
C VAL A 167 1.29 -2.11 -9.39
N LEU A 168 1.46 -2.14 -8.06
CA LEU A 168 0.52 -1.59 -7.09
C LEU A 168 1.16 -0.40 -6.40
N GLN A 169 0.43 0.70 -6.33
CA GLN A 169 0.86 1.85 -5.54
C GLN A 169 0.15 1.81 -4.21
N TRP A 170 0.89 2.01 -3.13
CA TRP A 170 0.38 2.11 -1.78
C TRP A 170 0.64 3.49 -1.22
N SER A 171 -0.34 3.97 -0.48
CA SER A 171 -0.30 5.22 0.24
C SER A 171 -0.66 4.97 1.68
N ILE A 172 0.13 5.53 2.59
CA ILE A 172 -0.12 5.53 4.02
C ILE A 172 -0.16 6.97 4.50
N ASP A 173 -1.29 7.42 5.00
CA ASP A 173 -1.40 8.68 5.77
C ASP A 173 -1.35 8.37 7.26
N TYR A 174 -0.56 9.16 7.99
CA TYR A 174 -0.33 8.95 9.41
C TYR A 174 -0.66 10.17 10.25
N CYS A 175 -1.27 9.92 11.40
CA CYS A 175 -1.56 10.92 12.41
C CYS A 175 -1.04 10.46 13.77
N ILE A 176 -0.33 11.36 14.46
CA ILE A 176 0.04 11.21 15.86
C ILE A 176 -0.36 12.47 16.63
N SER A 177 -0.99 12.30 17.78
CA SER A 177 -1.48 13.42 18.59
C SER A 177 -1.48 13.10 20.08
N THR A 178 -1.43 14.13 20.91
CA THR A 178 -1.69 14.03 22.35
C THR A 178 -3.19 14.12 22.69
N ASP A 179 -4.03 14.44 21.71
CA ASP A 179 -5.49 14.49 21.84
C ASP A 179 -6.13 13.19 21.35
N GLY A 180 -6.91 12.55 22.22
CA GLY A 180 -7.58 11.28 21.96
C GLY A 180 -8.57 11.29 20.81
N GLY A 181 -9.07 12.46 20.39
CA GLY A 181 -9.98 12.58 19.23
C GLY A 181 -9.30 12.84 17.90
N ALA A 182 -8.02 13.24 17.90
CA ALA A 182 -7.39 13.86 16.73
C ALA A 182 -7.00 12.85 15.62
N CYS A 183 -6.90 11.56 15.91
CA CYS A 183 -6.46 10.55 14.94
C CYS A 183 -7.46 9.38 14.78
N THR A 184 -8.73 9.57 15.16
CA THR A 184 -9.70 8.47 15.33
C THR A 184 -10.41 8.00 14.06
N ASN A 185 -10.32 8.72 12.94
CA ASN A 185 -10.98 8.36 11.68
C ASN A 185 -10.24 8.99 10.49
N LYS A 186 -10.57 8.55 9.27
CA LYS A 186 -9.98 9.04 8.00
C LYS A 186 -9.93 10.57 7.92
N ALA A 187 -11.03 11.26 8.16
CA ALA A 187 -11.08 12.72 8.06
C ALA A 187 -10.13 13.39 9.07
N ASN A 188 -10.11 12.89 10.31
CA ASN A 188 -9.23 13.38 11.36
C ASN A 188 -7.76 13.07 11.06
N ILE A 189 -7.44 11.88 10.54
CA ILE A 189 -6.09 11.49 10.17
C ILE A 189 -5.54 12.41 9.07
N LEU A 190 -6.32 12.61 8.00
CA LEU A 190 -5.91 13.48 6.89
C LEU A 190 -5.77 14.94 7.33
N ALA A 191 -6.64 15.42 8.22
CA ALA A 191 -6.58 16.80 8.71
C ALA A 191 -5.42 17.04 9.68
N ASN A 192 -5.07 16.06 10.52
CA ASN A 192 -4.12 16.22 11.62
C ASN A 192 -2.76 15.53 11.38
N GLY A 193 -2.60 14.86 10.25
CA GLY A 193 -1.38 14.14 9.88
C GLY A 193 -0.20 15.02 9.50
N LYS A 194 -0.40 16.34 9.30
CA LYS A 194 0.68 17.31 8.97
C LYS A 194 1.53 16.88 7.77
N ASP A 195 0.88 16.41 6.72
CA ASP A 195 1.53 15.88 5.51
C ASP A 195 2.45 14.68 5.76
N SER A 196 2.31 13.98 6.90
CA SER A 196 2.93 12.68 7.11
C SER A 196 2.25 11.62 6.28
N ASN A 197 2.87 11.34 5.15
CA ASN A 197 2.50 10.25 4.29
C ASN A 197 3.73 9.50 3.81
N LEU A 198 3.50 8.28 3.35
CA LEU A 198 4.46 7.49 2.61
C LEU A 198 3.77 6.82 1.42
N GLU A 199 4.31 7.08 0.24
CA GLU A 199 3.97 6.41 -1.01
C GLU A 199 5.04 5.38 -1.34
N PHE A 200 4.64 4.14 -1.57
CA PHE A 200 5.55 3.11 -2.03
C PHE A 200 4.88 2.21 -3.07
N ALA A 201 5.68 1.74 -4.02
CA ALA A 201 5.23 0.82 -5.03
C ALA A 201 5.58 -0.62 -4.66
N VAL A 202 4.70 -1.55 -5.03
CA VAL A 202 5.00 -2.98 -5.07
C VAL A 202 5.02 -3.42 -6.54
N ILE A 203 6.15 -3.96 -6.98
CA ILE A 203 6.28 -4.63 -8.28
C ILE A 203 5.91 -6.09 -8.07
N MET A 204 4.83 -6.51 -8.72
CA MET A 204 4.30 -7.86 -8.66
C MET A 204 4.82 -8.64 -9.86
N GLN A 205 5.47 -9.77 -9.61
CA GLN A 205 6.07 -10.63 -10.62
C GLN A 205 5.38 -11.99 -10.65
N PRO A 206 5.10 -12.57 -11.83
CA PRO A 206 4.64 -13.96 -11.88
C PRO A 206 5.65 -14.87 -11.19
N ALA A 207 5.18 -15.82 -10.39
CA ALA A 207 6.03 -16.85 -9.83
C ALA A 207 6.76 -17.62 -10.95
N PRO A 208 8.03 -17.98 -10.77
CA PRO A 208 8.83 -18.68 -11.78
C PRO A 208 8.35 -20.11 -12.07
#